data_AF-A0A2T0A313-F1
#
_entry.id   AF-A0A2T0A313-F1
#
_cell.length_a   1.000
_cell.length_b   1.000
_cell.length_c   1.000
_cell.angle_alpha   90.00
_cell.angle_beta   90.00
_cell.angle_gamma   90.00
#
_symmetry.space_group_name_H-M   'P 1'
#
loop_
_entity.id
_entity.type
_entity.pdbx_description
1 polymer ?
#
loop_
_entity_poly.entity_id
_entity_poly.type
_entity_poly.pdbx_seq_one_letter_code
_entity_poly.pdbx_strand_id
1 'polypeptide(L)'
;MSLPKTGMCLVCGTETRNRCSSCSKAGLDLFFCSPEHQKFVWPVHRYFCGPGKANSWIWPALSPNEVEAALEILHTSLGPYTDGRWNTKTLAEGLKAMSGGIEQPDAILKGYVEPVNEPDAIDSAIAYMTRHFHHALLHSFEPPSTKPSPDMSPLLTITDIANPLEISVDAGGWRTPFLHQVSVIAAGLHSRAPPPDYNDKLRQHVLPSLVKLLQATLLPEDSEKARDTLLRLIQFAEERLNLTL
;
A
#
# COMPACT_ATOMS: atom_id res chain seq x y z
N MET A 1 23.30 26.92 -11.41
CA MET A 1 21.92 26.44 -11.60
C MET A 1 21.98 24.97 -11.95
N SER A 2 21.38 24.08 -11.15
CA SER A 2 21.30 22.64 -11.48
C SER A 2 20.34 22.43 -12.65
N LEU A 3 20.64 21.49 -13.54
CA LEU A 3 19.75 21.11 -14.64
C LEU A 3 18.35 20.71 -14.10
N PRO A 4 17.26 21.02 -14.82
CA PRO A 4 15.93 20.55 -14.43
C PRO A 4 15.94 19.02 -14.37
N LYS A 5 15.56 18.45 -13.22
CA LYS A 5 15.41 17.00 -13.08
C LYS A 5 14.31 16.52 -14.03
N THR A 6 14.63 15.56 -14.90
CA THR A 6 13.65 14.79 -15.68
C THR A 6 13.45 13.43 -15.04
N GLY A 7 12.30 12.82 -15.31
CA GLY A 7 11.97 11.47 -14.87
C GLY A 7 10.80 10.89 -15.64
N MET A 8 10.53 9.61 -15.41
CA MET A 8 9.45 8.89 -16.10
C MET A 8 8.12 9.09 -15.38
N CYS A 9 7.06 9.39 -16.13
CA CYS A 9 5.72 9.48 -15.58
C CYS A 9 5.33 8.18 -14.87
N LEU A 10 4.90 8.29 -13.62
CA LEU A 10 4.54 7.16 -12.75
C LEU A 10 3.48 6.21 -13.36
N VAL A 11 2.61 6.75 -14.22
CA VAL A 11 1.50 5.99 -14.83
C VAL A 11 1.89 5.36 -16.16
N CYS A 12 2.54 6.11 -17.06
CA CYS A 12 2.71 5.71 -18.46
C CYS A 12 4.15 5.63 -18.95
N GLY A 13 5.13 6.01 -18.13
CA GLY A 13 6.55 5.98 -18.47
C GLY A 13 7.05 7.07 -19.42
N THR A 14 6.18 7.99 -19.86
CA THR A 14 6.60 9.13 -20.68
C THR A 14 7.53 10.05 -19.88
N GLU A 15 8.68 10.39 -20.46
CA GLU A 15 9.62 11.34 -19.85
C GLU A 15 8.97 12.71 -19.65
N THR A 16 9.18 13.31 -18.48
CA THR A 16 8.62 14.61 -18.14
C THR A 16 9.49 15.35 -17.12
N ARG A 17 9.23 16.65 -17.00
CA ARG A 17 9.78 17.53 -15.95
C ARG A 17 8.74 17.87 -14.88
N ASN A 18 7.49 17.51 -15.12
CA ASN A 18 6.38 17.79 -14.22
C ASN A 18 6.42 16.80 -13.07
N ARG A 19 6.45 17.35 -11.85
CA ARG A 19 6.54 16.58 -10.62
C ARG A 19 5.51 17.04 -9.60
N CYS A 20 5.11 16.13 -8.71
CA CYS A 20 4.27 16.46 -7.58
C CYS A 20 4.99 17.47 -6.67
N SER A 21 4.45 18.68 -6.59
CA SER A 21 5.05 19.78 -5.82
C SER A 21 5.15 19.46 -4.33
N SER A 22 4.14 18.78 -3.77
CA SER A 22 4.13 18.36 -2.37
C SER A 22 5.19 17.29 -2.07
N CYS A 23 5.31 16.24 -2.90
CA CYS A 23 6.34 15.22 -2.69
C CYS A 23 7.75 15.74 -2.91
N SER A 24 7.93 16.70 -3.84
CA SER A 24 9.23 17.34 -4.05
C SER A 24 9.72 18.06 -2.79
N LYS A 25 8.81 18.66 -2.00
CA LYS A 25 9.15 19.24 -0.67
C LYS A 25 9.54 18.18 0.36
N ALA A 26 9.13 16.93 0.18
CA ALA A 26 9.53 15.79 1.00
C ALA A 26 10.81 15.09 0.49
N GLY A 27 11.52 15.69 -0.48
CA GLY A 27 12.73 15.12 -1.06
C GLY A 27 12.48 13.97 -2.05
N LEU A 28 11.23 13.76 -2.49
CA LEU A 28 10.86 12.71 -3.44
C LEU A 28 10.34 13.32 -4.74
N ASP A 29 11.01 13.02 -5.86
CA ASP A 29 10.58 13.45 -7.19
C ASP A 29 9.64 12.39 -7.82
N LEU A 30 8.32 12.55 -7.62
CA LEU A 30 7.29 11.78 -8.35
C LEU A 30 6.83 12.52 -9.59
N PHE A 31 6.92 11.89 -10.76
CA PHE A 31 6.70 12.53 -12.05
C PHE A 31 5.35 12.16 -12.68
N PHE A 32 4.69 13.15 -13.31
CA PHE A 32 3.42 12.97 -14.03
C PHE A 32 3.45 13.75 -15.34
N CYS A 33 3.29 13.09 -16.50
CA CYS A 33 3.37 13.79 -17.78
C CYS A 33 2.17 14.71 -18.04
N SER A 34 1.03 14.49 -17.37
CA SER A 34 -0.17 15.32 -17.49
C SER A 34 -0.98 15.38 -16.18
N PRO A 35 -1.86 16.40 -16.02
CA PRO A 35 -2.80 16.48 -14.90
C PRO A 35 -3.75 15.28 -14.81
N GLU A 36 -4.10 14.66 -15.93
CA GLU A 36 -4.99 13.50 -15.98
C GLU A 36 -4.36 12.29 -15.27
N HIS A 37 -3.07 12.01 -15.50
CA HIS A 37 -2.35 10.96 -14.79
C HIS A 37 -2.21 11.27 -13.29
N GLN A 38 -2.02 12.54 -12.92
CA GLN A 38 -2.01 12.91 -11.51
C GLN A 38 -3.39 12.70 -10.86
N LYS A 39 -4.47 13.14 -11.51
CA LYS A 39 -5.85 12.96 -11.06
C LYS A 39 -6.24 11.48 -10.96
N PHE A 40 -5.76 10.64 -11.88
CA PHE A 40 -5.99 9.20 -11.85
C PHE A 40 -5.46 8.56 -10.57
N VAL A 41 -4.23 8.87 -10.16
CA VAL A 41 -3.61 8.28 -8.95
C VAL A 41 -4.05 8.99 -7.67
N TRP A 42 -4.57 10.21 -7.76
CA TRP A 42 -4.93 11.06 -6.61
C TRP A 42 -5.82 10.41 -5.55
N PRO A 43 -6.87 9.60 -5.87
CA PRO A 43 -7.72 8.96 -4.87
C PRO A 43 -6.94 8.13 -3.85
N VAL A 44 -5.82 7.55 -4.25
CA VAL A 44 -4.89 6.81 -3.40
C VAL A 44 -3.75 7.73 -2.94
N HIS A 45 -3.09 8.45 -3.86
CA HIS A 45 -1.89 9.23 -3.57
C HIS A 45 -2.05 10.29 -2.47
N ARG A 46 -3.22 10.93 -2.38
CA ARG A 46 -3.50 11.99 -1.41
C ARG A 46 -3.17 11.62 0.05
N TYR A 47 -3.30 10.34 0.41
CA TYR A 47 -3.09 9.87 1.78
C TYR A 47 -1.63 9.96 2.21
N PHE A 48 -0.69 9.78 1.28
CA PHE A 48 0.76 9.76 1.52
C PHE A 48 1.51 10.83 0.69
N CYS A 49 0.79 11.84 0.19
CA CYS A 49 1.37 12.95 -0.56
C CYS A 49 1.87 14.08 0.36
N GLY A 50 3.16 14.44 0.27
CA GLY A 50 3.72 15.62 0.93
C GLY A 50 4.65 15.34 2.13
N PRO A 51 5.18 16.42 2.75
CA PRO A 51 6.09 16.33 3.90
C PRO A 51 5.50 15.52 5.05
N GLY A 52 6.36 14.77 5.75
CA GLY A 52 5.97 13.93 6.90
C GLY A 52 5.36 12.57 6.54
N LYS A 53 5.01 12.31 5.27
CA LYS A 53 4.35 11.05 4.87
C LYS A 53 4.74 10.46 3.52
N ALA A 54 5.29 11.26 2.60
CA ALA A 54 5.70 10.77 1.29
C ALA A 54 7.06 10.09 1.29
N ASN A 55 7.95 10.45 2.22
CA ASN A 55 9.33 9.96 2.30
C ASN A 55 9.91 10.19 3.71
N SER A 56 9.93 9.20 4.59
CA SER A 56 9.48 7.81 4.42
C SER A 56 7.96 7.68 4.20
N TRP A 57 7.52 6.60 3.55
CA TRP A 57 6.09 6.30 3.42
C TRP A 57 5.46 6.02 4.79
N ILE A 58 4.45 6.80 5.17
CA ILE A 58 3.70 6.57 6.42
C ILE A 58 2.24 6.24 6.10
N TRP A 59 1.74 5.13 6.65
CA TRP A 59 0.32 4.82 6.62
C TRP A 59 -0.42 5.86 7.45
N PRO A 60 -1.50 6.49 6.96
CA PRO A 60 -2.23 7.48 7.74
C PRO A 60 -2.85 6.83 8.98
N ALA A 61 -3.07 7.64 10.01
CA ALA A 61 -3.76 7.21 11.22
C ALA A 61 -5.16 6.65 10.91
N LEU A 62 -5.72 5.91 11.86
CA LEU A 62 -7.08 5.41 11.71
C LEU A 62 -8.06 6.58 11.84
N SER A 63 -9.03 6.63 10.93
CA SER A 63 -10.18 7.53 11.11
C SER A 63 -11.06 7.06 12.27
N PRO A 64 -11.87 7.94 12.88
CA PRO A 64 -12.80 7.53 13.94
C PRO A 64 -13.70 6.35 13.53
N ASN A 65 -14.19 6.33 12.30
CA ASN A 65 -15.02 5.23 11.78
C ASN A 65 -14.24 3.92 11.64
N GLU A 66 -12.96 3.98 11.27
CA GLU A 66 -12.10 2.78 11.22
C GLU A 66 -11.86 2.23 12.63
N VAL A 67 -11.69 3.11 13.63
CA VAL A 67 -11.54 2.69 15.03
C VAL A 67 -12.82 2.08 15.57
N GLU A 68 -13.98 2.68 15.31
CA GLU A 68 -15.28 2.13 15.71
C GLU A 68 -15.49 0.74 15.11
N ALA A 69 -15.33 0.59 13.80
CA ALA A 69 -15.43 -0.71 13.13
C ALA A 69 -14.41 -1.73 13.66
N ALA A 70 -13.17 -1.30 13.95
CA ALA A 70 -12.15 -2.16 14.53
C ALA A 70 -12.49 -2.63 15.95
N LEU A 71 -13.10 -1.77 16.77
CA LEU A 71 -13.57 -2.12 18.11
C LEU A 71 -14.72 -3.12 18.07
N GLU A 72 -15.64 -2.99 17.11
CA GLU A 72 -16.75 -3.93 16.92
C GLU A 72 -16.27 -5.35 16.59
N ILE A 73 -15.18 -5.47 15.82
CA ILE A 73 -14.63 -6.77 15.39
C ILE A 73 -13.45 -7.26 16.23
N LEU A 74 -13.08 -6.52 17.29
CA LEU A 74 -11.80 -6.68 18.00
C LEU A 74 -11.50 -8.13 18.43
N HIS A 75 -12.54 -8.85 18.85
CA HIS A 75 -12.46 -10.24 19.33
C HIS A 75 -13.06 -11.26 18.35
N THR A 76 -13.48 -10.82 17.17
CA THR A 76 -14.06 -11.70 16.16
C THR A 76 -12.92 -12.51 15.51
N SER A 77 -13.08 -13.83 15.51
CA SER A 77 -12.12 -14.72 14.84
C SER A 77 -12.31 -14.69 13.34
N LEU A 78 -11.21 -14.73 12.59
CA LEU A 78 -11.24 -14.96 11.15
C LEU A 78 -11.93 -16.30 10.82
N GLY A 79 -12.66 -16.32 9.71
CA GLY A 79 -13.33 -17.49 9.17
C GLY A 79 -12.36 -18.53 8.56
N PRO A 80 -12.88 -19.63 8.00
CA PRO A 80 -12.07 -20.75 7.53
C PRO A 80 -11.30 -20.47 6.24
N TYR A 81 -11.69 -19.46 5.46
CA TYR A 81 -11.08 -19.11 4.17
C TYR A 81 -10.04 -18.00 4.32
N THR A 82 -9.12 -18.16 5.27
CA THR A 82 -7.96 -17.26 5.35
C THR A 82 -6.87 -17.73 4.39
N ASP A 83 -6.05 -16.78 3.96
CA ASP A 83 -4.87 -17.02 3.14
C ASP A 83 -3.69 -17.66 3.90
N GLY A 84 -3.91 -18.08 5.16
CA GLY A 84 -2.89 -18.66 6.03
C GLY A 84 -1.79 -17.69 6.46
N ARG A 85 -1.87 -16.40 6.10
CA ARG A 85 -0.86 -15.38 6.43
C ARG A 85 -1.06 -14.77 7.83
N TRP A 86 -2.19 -15.08 8.46
CA TRP A 86 -2.50 -14.61 9.80
C TRP A 86 -2.00 -15.59 10.86
N ASN A 87 -1.00 -15.15 11.62
CA ASN A 87 -0.50 -15.87 12.80
C ASN A 87 -1.41 -15.69 14.03
N THR A 88 -2.37 -14.76 13.95
CA THR A 88 -3.36 -14.48 15.00
C THR A 88 -4.77 -14.72 14.50
N LYS A 89 -5.68 -15.11 15.38
CA LYS A 89 -7.08 -15.38 15.04
C LYS A 89 -7.94 -14.12 15.13
N THR A 90 -7.57 -13.19 16.01
CA THR A 90 -8.33 -11.94 16.27
C THR A 90 -7.44 -10.71 16.11
N LEU A 91 -8.07 -9.55 15.90
CA LEU A 91 -7.37 -8.26 15.89
C LEU A 91 -6.74 -7.99 17.27
N ALA A 92 -7.44 -8.33 18.35
CA ALA A 92 -6.95 -8.18 19.72
C ALA A 92 -5.61 -8.90 19.95
N GLU A 93 -5.48 -10.14 19.48
CA GLU A 93 -4.24 -10.91 19.55
C GLU A 93 -3.10 -10.23 18.78
N GLY A 94 -3.38 -9.74 17.57
CA GLY A 94 -2.42 -9.03 16.73
C GLY A 94 -1.89 -7.76 17.40
N LEU A 95 -2.79 -6.89 17.86
CA LEU A 95 -2.44 -5.64 18.54
C LEU A 95 -1.68 -5.89 19.85
N LYS A 96 -2.07 -6.93 20.60
CA LYS A 96 -1.37 -7.32 21.82
C LYS A 96 0.04 -7.83 21.52
N ALA A 97 0.24 -8.59 20.44
CA ALA A 97 1.56 -9.07 20.04
C ALA A 97 2.47 -7.90 19.64
N MET A 98 1.94 -6.91 18.91
CA MET A 98 2.71 -5.71 18.51
C MET A 98 3.17 -4.84 19.69
N SER A 99 2.34 -4.73 20.73
CA SER A 99 2.66 -3.95 21.94
C SER A 99 3.48 -4.74 22.97
N GLY A 100 4.00 -5.92 22.63
CA GLY A 100 4.74 -6.78 23.56
C GLY A 100 3.88 -7.30 24.73
N GLY A 101 2.55 -7.26 24.59
CA GLY A 101 1.60 -7.68 25.60
C GLY A 101 1.33 -6.67 26.72
N ILE A 102 1.88 -5.46 26.63
CA ILE A 102 1.83 -4.45 27.70
C ILE A 102 0.50 -3.70 27.70
N GLU A 103 -0.05 -3.40 26.51
CA GLU A 103 -1.24 -2.55 26.37
C GLU A 103 -2.51 -3.35 26.07
N GLN A 104 -3.64 -2.79 26.48
CA GLN A 104 -4.95 -3.34 26.13
C GLN A 104 -5.28 -2.99 24.66
N PRO A 105 -5.75 -3.95 23.85
CA PRO A 105 -5.99 -3.72 22.42
C PRO A 105 -6.95 -2.56 22.10
N ASP A 106 -7.98 -2.33 22.92
CA ASP A 106 -8.90 -1.22 22.71
C ASP A 106 -8.27 0.14 23.03
N ALA A 107 -7.34 0.19 24.00
CA ALA A 107 -6.58 1.38 24.32
C ALA A 107 -5.61 1.76 23.18
N ILE A 108 -4.98 0.76 22.55
CA ILE A 108 -4.13 0.95 21.36
C ILE A 108 -4.93 1.62 20.24
N LEU A 109 -6.11 1.08 19.91
CA LEU A 109 -6.96 1.63 18.85
C LEU A 109 -7.44 3.06 19.16
N LYS A 110 -7.85 3.32 20.40
CA LYS A 110 -8.32 4.66 20.83
C LYS A 110 -7.20 5.69 20.91
N GLY A 111 -5.98 5.25 21.20
CA GLY A 111 -4.79 6.11 21.23
C GLY A 111 -4.35 6.56 19.84
N TYR A 112 -4.79 5.87 18.79
CA TYR A 112 -4.32 6.05 17.41
C TYR A 112 -5.40 6.57 16.46
N VAL A 113 -6.00 7.72 16.81
CA VAL A 113 -7.04 8.42 16.01
C VAL A 113 -6.46 9.71 15.42
N GLU A 114 -6.87 10.09 14.21
CA GLU A 114 -6.48 11.38 13.62
C GLU A 114 -6.81 12.59 14.54
N PRO A 115 -5.89 13.58 14.70
CA PRO A 115 -4.59 13.67 14.05
C PRO A 115 -3.47 13.25 15.02
N VAL A 116 -2.88 12.07 14.77
CA VAL A 116 -1.50 11.81 15.21
C VAL A 116 -0.60 12.75 14.40
N ASN A 117 0.05 13.69 15.07
CA ASN A 117 0.78 14.77 14.40
C ASN A 117 2.05 14.28 13.69
N GLU A 118 2.71 13.25 14.23
CA GLU A 118 3.95 12.68 13.71
C GLU A 118 3.92 11.15 13.82
N PRO A 119 3.13 10.46 12.98
CA PRO A 119 3.03 9.00 13.04
C PRO A 119 4.38 8.35 12.73
N ASP A 120 4.80 7.43 13.60
CA ASP A 120 6.04 6.67 13.46
C ASP A 120 5.84 5.32 12.73
N ALA A 121 6.85 4.45 12.77
CA ALA A 121 6.77 3.14 12.14
C ALA A 121 5.77 2.18 12.83
N ILE A 122 5.63 2.27 14.17
CA ILE A 122 4.72 1.45 14.96
C ILE A 122 3.28 1.88 14.69
N ASP A 123 3.04 3.18 14.70
CA ASP A 123 1.80 3.83 14.30
C ASP A 123 1.32 3.36 12.91
N SER A 124 2.24 3.44 11.94
CA SER A 124 2.05 2.98 10.58
C SER A 124 1.70 1.48 10.51
N ALA A 125 2.33 0.66 11.36
CA ALA A 125 2.07 -0.78 11.44
C ALA A 125 0.71 -1.10 12.07
N ILE A 126 0.28 -0.37 13.11
CA ILE A 126 -1.04 -0.53 13.73
C ILE A 126 -2.14 -0.18 12.72
N ALA A 127 -1.98 0.93 12.00
CA ALA A 127 -2.92 1.35 10.97
C ALA A 127 -3.05 0.28 9.87
N TYR A 128 -1.91 -0.22 9.42
CA TYR A 128 -1.81 -1.27 8.41
C TYR A 128 -2.47 -2.57 8.88
N MET A 129 -2.11 -3.06 10.07
CA MET A 129 -2.65 -4.31 10.63
C MET A 129 -4.16 -4.22 10.81
N THR A 130 -4.66 -3.11 11.35
CA THR A 130 -6.09 -2.91 11.59
C THR A 130 -6.88 -2.96 10.29
N ARG A 131 -6.43 -2.22 9.25
CA ARG A 131 -7.06 -2.24 7.92
C ARG A 131 -6.98 -3.63 7.29
N HIS A 132 -5.80 -4.26 7.36
CA HIS A 132 -5.60 -5.58 6.78
C HIS A 132 -6.50 -6.64 7.46
N PHE A 133 -6.62 -6.60 8.78
CA PHE A 133 -7.45 -7.55 9.54
C PHE A 133 -8.92 -7.36 9.22
N HIS A 134 -9.40 -6.11 9.16
CA HIS A 134 -10.77 -5.81 8.77
C HIS A 134 -11.08 -6.39 7.37
N HIS A 135 -10.20 -6.16 6.39
CA HIS A 135 -10.35 -6.77 5.06
C HIS A 135 -10.37 -8.29 5.12
N ALA A 136 -9.40 -8.91 5.81
CA ALA A 136 -9.32 -10.36 5.94
C ALA A 136 -10.60 -10.94 6.57
N LEU A 137 -11.12 -10.30 7.62
CA LEU A 137 -12.34 -10.74 8.29
C LEU A 137 -13.54 -10.74 7.33
N LEU A 138 -13.75 -9.64 6.59
CA LEU A 138 -14.83 -9.50 5.62
C LEU A 138 -14.82 -10.60 4.55
N HIS A 139 -13.64 -11.12 4.21
CA HIS A 139 -13.47 -12.12 3.15
C HIS A 139 -13.21 -13.54 3.65
N SER A 140 -13.02 -13.74 4.95
CA SER A 140 -12.65 -15.05 5.52
C SER A 140 -13.79 -16.06 5.65
N PHE A 141 -15.04 -15.62 5.49
CA PHE A 141 -16.23 -16.47 5.62
C PHE A 141 -16.75 -17.03 4.30
N GLU A 142 -16.23 -16.53 3.17
CA GLU A 142 -16.59 -17.00 1.83
C GLU A 142 -15.34 -17.49 1.09
N PRO A 143 -15.46 -18.45 0.16
CA PRO A 143 -14.35 -18.85 -0.69
C PRO A 143 -13.73 -17.66 -1.44
N PRO A 144 -12.40 -17.65 -1.68
CA PRO A 144 -11.75 -16.54 -2.38
C PRO A 144 -12.39 -16.25 -3.74
N SER A 145 -12.81 -15.00 -3.93
CA SER A 145 -13.21 -14.48 -5.24
C SER A 145 -11.97 -14.10 -6.06
N THR A 146 -11.97 -14.42 -7.36
CA THR A 146 -10.95 -13.95 -8.30
C THR A 146 -11.14 -12.47 -8.71
N LYS A 147 -12.27 -11.86 -8.35
CA LYS A 147 -12.56 -10.46 -8.63
C LYS A 147 -12.27 -9.59 -7.41
N PRO A 148 -11.59 -8.44 -7.57
CA PRO A 148 -11.44 -7.45 -6.51
C PRO A 148 -12.80 -6.99 -5.98
N SER A 149 -12.90 -6.77 -4.66
CA SER A 149 -14.10 -6.16 -4.06
C SER A 149 -14.17 -4.67 -4.45
N PRO A 150 -15.21 -4.22 -5.18
CA PRO A 150 -15.29 -2.85 -5.69
C PRO A 150 -15.69 -1.82 -4.62
N ASP A 151 -16.04 -2.24 -3.40
CA ASP A 151 -16.53 -1.37 -2.33
C ASP A 151 -15.45 -1.01 -1.29
N MET A 152 -14.18 -1.28 -1.61
CA MET A 152 -13.06 -0.95 -0.73
C MET A 152 -12.69 0.53 -0.81
N SER A 153 -12.37 1.11 0.34
CA SER A 153 -11.75 2.44 0.39
C SER A 153 -10.37 2.41 -0.29
N PRO A 154 -9.87 3.54 -0.85
CA PRO A 154 -8.56 3.56 -1.50
C PRO A 154 -7.41 3.11 -0.58
N LEU A 155 -7.54 3.40 0.73
CA LEU A 155 -6.57 2.96 1.75
C LEU A 155 -6.61 1.45 1.96
N LEU A 156 -7.81 0.87 2.05
CA LEU A 156 -7.96 -0.57 2.18
C LEU A 156 -7.42 -1.29 0.94
N THR A 157 -7.68 -0.75 -0.26
CA THR A 157 -7.17 -1.32 -1.52
C THR A 157 -5.64 -1.36 -1.55
N ILE A 158 -4.95 -0.26 -1.21
CA ILE A 158 -3.47 -0.28 -1.22
C ILE A 158 -2.89 -1.11 -0.06
N THR A 159 -3.55 -1.18 1.09
CA THR A 159 -3.19 -2.11 2.17
C THR A 159 -3.32 -3.58 1.74
N ASP A 160 -4.41 -3.94 1.06
CA ASP A 160 -4.62 -5.29 0.52
C ASP A 160 -3.57 -5.69 -0.52
N ILE A 161 -3.07 -4.76 -1.33
CA ILE A 161 -2.00 -5.02 -2.30
C ILE A 161 -0.62 -5.13 -1.62
N ALA A 162 -0.36 -4.29 -0.62
CA ALA A 162 0.94 -4.29 0.06
C ALA A 162 1.19 -5.58 0.86
N ASN A 163 0.12 -6.24 1.32
CA ASN A 163 0.21 -7.44 2.14
C ASN A 163 0.79 -8.69 1.46
N PRO A 164 0.25 -9.18 0.32
CA PRO A 164 0.84 -10.33 -0.36
C PRO A 164 2.29 -10.08 -0.77
N LEU A 165 2.68 -8.81 -0.94
CA LEU A 165 4.04 -8.37 -1.26
C LEU A 165 4.96 -8.26 -0.03
N GLU A 166 4.44 -8.50 1.18
CA GLU A 166 5.16 -8.45 2.46
C GLU A 166 6.03 -7.19 2.65
N ILE A 167 5.46 -6.04 2.31
CA ILE A 167 6.14 -4.75 2.43
C ILE A 167 6.03 -4.28 3.87
N SER A 168 7.00 -4.65 4.70
CA SER A 168 7.06 -4.22 6.10
C SER A 168 7.25 -2.70 6.23
N VAL A 169 6.84 -2.12 7.37
CA VAL A 169 7.00 -0.69 7.66
C VAL A 169 8.46 -0.27 7.86
N ASP A 170 9.32 -1.20 8.24
CA ASP A 170 10.76 -1.04 8.48
C ASP A 170 11.61 -1.34 7.24
N ALA A 171 10.99 -1.70 6.11
CA ALA A 171 11.73 -1.98 4.89
C ALA A 171 12.50 -0.73 4.45
N GLY A 172 13.76 -0.95 4.01
CA GLY A 172 14.74 0.09 3.69
C GLY A 172 14.31 1.05 2.58
N GLY A 173 15.26 1.82 2.05
CA GLY A 173 14.98 2.93 1.12
C GLY A 173 14.15 2.57 -0.12
N TRP A 174 14.11 1.29 -0.51
CA TRP A 174 13.33 0.76 -1.63
C TRP A 174 11.82 0.80 -1.41
N ARG A 175 11.35 0.73 -0.15
CA ARG A 175 9.93 0.66 0.21
C ARG A 175 9.15 1.85 -0.29
N THR A 176 9.64 3.05 -0.01
CA THR A 176 8.95 4.30 -0.36
C THR A 176 8.68 4.41 -1.87
N PRO A 177 9.69 4.37 -2.77
CA PRO A 177 9.44 4.45 -4.21
C PRO A 177 8.60 3.27 -4.73
N PHE A 178 8.70 2.10 -4.10
CA PHE A 178 7.89 0.93 -4.47
C PHE A 178 6.40 1.17 -4.18
N LEU A 179 6.05 1.62 -2.97
CA LEU A 179 4.66 1.87 -2.58
C LEU A 179 4.02 3.00 -3.40
N HIS A 180 4.80 4.02 -3.81
CA HIS A 180 4.27 5.04 -4.74
C HIS A 180 3.95 4.45 -6.12
N GLN A 181 4.74 3.50 -6.63
CA GLN A 181 4.38 2.79 -7.88
C GLN A 181 3.17 1.85 -7.68
N VAL A 182 3.10 1.14 -6.56
CA VAL A 182 1.92 0.32 -6.20
C VAL A 182 0.64 1.16 -6.11
N SER A 183 0.74 2.44 -5.73
CA SER A 183 -0.43 3.32 -5.71
C SER A 183 -1.12 3.50 -7.07
N VAL A 184 -0.41 3.30 -8.17
CA VAL A 184 -1.00 3.30 -9.51
C VAL A 184 -1.89 2.07 -9.70
N ILE A 185 -1.42 0.91 -9.24
CA ILE A 185 -2.18 -0.34 -9.27
C ILE A 185 -3.44 -0.20 -8.41
N ALA A 186 -3.26 0.31 -7.18
CA ALA A 186 -4.37 0.56 -6.26
C ALA A 186 -5.40 1.53 -6.86
N ALA A 187 -4.95 2.59 -7.54
CA ALA A 187 -5.84 3.56 -8.15
C ALA A 187 -6.69 2.95 -9.26
N GLY A 188 -6.13 2.05 -10.08
CA GLY A 188 -6.91 1.36 -11.09
C GLY A 188 -7.84 0.30 -10.53
N LEU A 189 -7.43 -0.45 -9.51
CA LEU A 189 -8.31 -1.43 -8.84
C LEU A 189 -9.46 -0.78 -8.08
N HIS A 190 -9.22 0.41 -7.50
CA HIS A 190 -10.26 1.21 -6.85
C HIS A 190 -11.17 1.95 -7.85
N SER A 191 -10.68 2.24 -9.06
CA SER A 191 -11.43 3.04 -10.03
C SER A 191 -12.59 2.25 -10.65
N ARG A 192 -13.78 2.84 -10.64
CA ARG A 192 -14.95 2.33 -11.39
C ARG A 192 -14.82 2.50 -12.89
N ALA A 193 -13.93 3.39 -13.34
CA ALA A 193 -13.69 3.70 -14.74
C ALA A 193 -12.21 4.11 -14.94
N PRO A 194 -11.27 3.15 -14.94
CA PRO A 194 -9.86 3.46 -15.22
C PRO A 194 -9.68 3.93 -16.67
N PRO A 195 -8.56 4.60 -17.00
CA PRO A 195 -8.21 4.94 -18.37
C PRO A 195 -8.31 3.70 -19.30
N PRO A 196 -8.80 3.83 -20.55
CA PRO A 196 -8.97 2.69 -21.45
C PRO A 196 -7.69 1.88 -21.71
N ASP A 197 -6.54 2.54 -21.67
CA ASP A 197 -5.20 1.96 -21.87
C ASP A 197 -4.52 1.55 -20.54
N TYR A 198 -5.23 1.59 -19.41
CA TYR A 198 -4.67 1.31 -18.09
C TYR A 198 -3.95 -0.03 -18.00
N ASN A 199 -4.56 -1.11 -18.50
CA ASN A 199 -3.94 -2.45 -18.48
C ASN A 199 -2.68 -2.50 -19.35
N ASP A 200 -2.67 -1.78 -20.48
CA ASP A 200 -1.48 -1.67 -21.32
C ASP A 200 -0.37 -0.91 -20.59
N LYS A 201 -0.70 0.18 -19.88
CA LYS A 201 0.26 0.93 -19.05
C LYS A 201 0.80 0.11 -17.89
N LEU A 202 -0.04 -0.69 -17.24
CA LEU A 202 0.39 -1.62 -16.20
C LEU A 202 1.44 -2.59 -16.73
N ARG A 203 1.13 -3.27 -17.85
CA ARG A 203 2.00 -4.28 -18.45
C ARG A 203 3.29 -3.68 -19.01
N GLN A 204 3.20 -2.56 -19.71
CA GLN A 204 4.35 -1.99 -20.43
C GLN A 204 5.26 -1.13 -19.54
N HIS A 205 4.74 -0.59 -18.44
CA HIS A 205 5.48 0.37 -17.63
C HIS A 205 5.49 0.06 -16.13
N VAL A 206 4.32 0.02 -15.48
CA VAL A 206 4.25 -0.02 -14.01
C VAL A 206 4.88 -1.30 -13.45
N LEU A 207 4.48 -2.47 -13.95
CA LEU A 207 5.00 -3.75 -13.49
C LEU A 207 6.50 -3.92 -13.80
N PRO A 208 7.01 -3.65 -15.03
CA PRO A 208 8.44 -3.64 -15.29
C PRO A 208 9.24 -2.64 -14.43
N SER A 209 8.66 -1.49 -14.09
CA SER A 209 9.30 -0.49 -13.23
C SER A 209 9.45 -0.99 -11.79
N LEU A 210 8.45 -1.69 -11.25
CA LEU A 210 8.52 -2.32 -9.92
C LEU A 210 9.62 -3.39 -9.87
N VAL A 211 9.70 -4.24 -10.90
CA VAL A 211 10.77 -5.26 -11.03
C VAL A 211 12.15 -4.61 -11.05
N LYS A 212 12.35 -3.59 -11.89
CA LYS A 212 13.61 -2.84 -11.98
C LYS A 212 13.99 -2.19 -10.66
N LEU A 213 13.02 -1.63 -9.95
CA LEU A 213 13.26 -1.01 -8.65
C LEU A 213 13.76 -2.04 -7.64
N LEU A 214 13.09 -3.20 -7.52
CA LEU A 214 13.51 -4.28 -6.63
C LEU A 214 14.91 -4.79 -6.97
N GLN A 215 15.21 -4.98 -8.27
CA GLN A 215 16.53 -5.41 -8.75
C GLN A 215 17.63 -4.38 -8.45
N ALA A 216 17.32 -3.09 -8.51
CA ALA A 216 18.30 -2.03 -8.29
C ALA A 216 18.54 -1.71 -6.80
N THR A 217 17.59 -2.01 -5.93
CA THR A 217 17.60 -1.54 -4.54
C THR A 217 17.59 -2.69 -3.54
N LEU A 218 16.64 -3.62 -3.63
CA LEU A 218 16.51 -4.72 -2.68
C LEU A 218 17.45 -5.88 -3.00
N LEU A 219 17.61 -6.25 -4.28
CA LEU A 219 18.45 -7.39 -4.68
C LEU A 219 19.92 -7.30 -4.22
N PRO A 220 20.59 -6.13 -4.25
CA PRO A 220 21.95 -6.00 -3.74
C PRO A 220 22.05 -6.09 -2.20
N GLU A 221 20.99 -5.71 -1.49
CA GLU A 221 20.94 -5.66 -0.03
C GLU A 221 20.54 -7.01 0.57
N ASP A 222 19.51 -7.65 0.00
CA ASP A 222 18.93 -8.91 0.43
C ASP A 222 18.39 -9.69 -0.77
N SER A 223 19.22 -10.58 -1.31
CA SER A 223 18.88 -11.35 -2.51
C SER A 223 17.72 -12.33 -2.30
N GLU A 224 17.54 -12.84 -1.08
CA GLU A 224 16.49 -13.79 -0.76
C GLU A 224 15.14 -13.06 -0.71
N LYS A 225 15.08 -11.94 0.03
CA LYS A 225 13.87 -11.13 0.10
C LYS A 225 13.51 -10.52 -1.24
N ALA A 226 14.49 -10.12 -2.06
CA ALA A 226 14.25 -9.65 -3.42
C ALA A 226 13.58 -10.72 -4.29
N ARG A 227 14.08 -11.96 -4.24
CA ARG A 227 13.50 -13.09 -4.99
C ARG A 227 12.08 -13.40 -4.51
N ASP A 228 11.85 -13.47 -3.21
CA ASP A 228 10.53 -13.70 -2.62
C ASP A 228 9.52 -12.60 -3.02
N THR A 229 9.92 -11.33 -2.89
CA THR A 229 9.08 -10.18 -3.27
C THR A 229 8.76 -10.18 -4.77
N LEU A 230 9.73 -10.55 -5.63
CA LEU A 230 9.50 -10.69 -7.08
C LEU A 230 8.52 -11.81 -7.41
N LEU A 231 8.65 -12.98 -6.78
CA LEU A 231 7.71 -14.09 -6.99
C LEU A 231 6.29 -13.70 -6.59
N ARG A 232 6.14 -12.99 -5.47
CA ARG A 232 4.84 -12.46 -5.01
C ARG A 232 4.26 -11.42 -5.96
N LEU A 233 5.10 -10.56 -6.52
CA LEU A 233 4.66 -9.59 -7.53
C LEU A 233 4.17 -10.28 -8.80
N ILE A 234 4.86 -11.34 -9.25
CA ILE A 234 4.44 -12.16 -10.40
C ILE A 234 3.09 -12.81 -10.11
N GLN A 235 2.98 -13.51 -8.99
CA GLN A 235 1.73 -14.17 -8.58
C GLN A 235 0.57 -13.16 -8.47
N PHE A 236 0.82 -12.00 -7.86
CA PHE A 236 -0.18 -10.93 -7.76
C PHE A 236 -0.63 -10.43 -9.14
N ALA A 237 0.30 -10.22 -10.08
CA ALA A 237 -0.05 -9.78 -11.42
C ALA A 237 -0.91 -10.81 -12.16
N GLU A 238 -0.58 -12.10 -12.05
CA GLU A 238 -1.30 -13.18 -12.69
C GLU A 238 -2.70 -13.37 -12.08
N GLU A 239 -2.78 -13.48 -10.75
CA GLU A 239 -4.02 -13.83 -10.04
C GLU A 239 -4.99 -12.65 -9.89
N ARG A 240 -4.46 -11.44 -9.65
CA ARG A 240 -5.28 -10.27 -9.30
C ARG A 240 -5.43 -9.26 -10.43
N LEU A 241 -4.47 -9.20 -11.35
CA LEU A 241 -4.52 -8.30 -12.50
C LEU A 241 -4.83 -9.03 -13.82
N ASN A 242 -4.77 -10.37 -13.85
CA ASN A 242 -4.87 -11.17 -15.07
C ASN A 242 -3.82 -10.73 -16.13
N LEU A 243 -2.60 -10.47 -15.66
CA LEU A 243 -1.45 -10.04 -16.46
C LEU A 243 -0.28 -10.99 -16.26
N THR A 244 0.33 -11.44 -17.36
CA THR A 244 1.61 -12.15 -17.33
C THR A 244 2.75 -11.14 -17.29
N LEU A 245 3.70 -11.37 -16.39
CA LEU A 245 4.87 -10.52 -16.12
C LEU A 245 6.12 -11.00 -16.87
#